data_AF-A0A2S8FRT6-F1
#
_entry.id   AF-A0A2S8FRT6-F1
#
_cell.length_a   1.000
_cell.length_b   1.000
_cell.length_c   1.000
_cell.angle_alpha   90.00
_cell.angle_beta   90.00
_cell.angle_gamma   90.00
#
_symmetry.space_group_name_H-M   'P 1'
#
loop_
_entity.id
_entity.type
_entity.pdbx_description
1 polymer ?
#
loop_
_entity_poly.entity_id
_entity_poly.type
_entity_poly.pdbx_seq_one_letter_code
_entity_poly.pdbx_strand_id
1 'polypeptide(L)' 'MPKALTIVGMVIAVLLLLIFALDLVAGVPFGGVSMIMDIAFIVCAGVLGFLAYTTFAEQK' A
#
# COMPACT_ATOMS: atom_id res chain seq x y z
N MET A 1 -15.37 -7.99 15.14
CA MET A 1 -15.15 -7.45 13.78
C MET A 1 -13.78 -6.80 13.51
N PRO A 2 -12.81 -6.67 14.44
CA PRO A 2 -11.58 -5.90 14.15
C PRO A 2 -10.60 -6.60 13.18
N LYS A 3 -10.66 -7.93 13.04
CA LYS A 3 -9.86 -8.72 12.09
C LYS A 3 -10.17 -8.40 10.62
N ALA A 4 -11.41 -8.05 10.29
CA ALA A 4 -11.77 -7.73 8.92
C ALA A 4 -11.12 -6.42 8.45
N LEU A 5 -11.02 -5.43 9.35
CA LEU A 5 -10.43 -4.12 9.06
C LEU A 5 -8.93 -4.23 8.79
N THR A 6 -8.21 -5.06 9.54
CA THR A 6 -6.77 -5.29 9.32
C THR A 6 -6.50 -6.04 8.01
N ILE A 7 -7.35 -7.02 7.65
CA ILE A 7 -7.27 -7.70 6.35
C ILE A 7 -7.51 -6.71 5.20
N VAL A 8 -8.55 -5.88 5.29
CA VAL A 8 -8.82 -4.85 4.28
C VAL A 8 -7.65 -3.87 4.17
N GLY A 9 -7.07 -3.43 5.29
CA GLY A 9 -5.89 -2.58 5.31
C GLY A 9 -4.68 -3.20 4.59
N MET A 10 -4.41 -4.49 4.83
CA MET A 10 -3.34 -5.22 4.14
C MET A 10 -3.60 -5.34 2.62
N VAL A 11 -4.85 -5.62 2.21
CA VAL A 11 -5.21 -5.70 0.78
C VAL A 11 -5.03 -4.35 0.10
N ILE A 12 -5.50 -3.26 0.72
CA ILE A 12 -5.33 -1.90 0.19
C ILE A 12 -3.84 -1.54 0.08
N ALA A 13 -3.03 -1.86 1.08
CA ALA A 13 -1.60 -1.62 1.06
C ALA A 13 -0.91 -2.32 -0.13
N VAL A 14 -1.24 -3.59 -0.40
CA VAL A 14 -0.70 -4.34 -1.54
C VAL A 14 -1.13 -3.72 -2.87
N LEU A 15 -2.41 -3.36 -3.01
CA LEU A 15 -2.91 -2.73 -4.23
C LEU A 15 -2.23 -1.38 -4.51
N LEU A 16 -2.03 -0.56 -3.48
CA LEU A 16 -1.32 0.71 -3.60
C LEU A 16 0.15 0.51 -3.99
N LEU A 17 0.85 -0.43 -3.34
CA LEU A 17 2.22 -0.78 -3.71
C LEU A 17 2.32 -1.19 -5.18
N LEU A 18 1.41 -2.04 -5.66
CA LEU A 18 1.41 -2.50 -7.05
C LEU A 18 1.16 -1.36 -8.03
N ILE A 19 0.16 -0.51 -7.78
CA ILE A 19 -0.22 0.57 -8.70
C ILE A 19 0.88 1.63 -8.76
N PHE A 20 1.42 2.08 -7.63
CA PHE A 20 2.43 3.13 -7.61
C PHE A 20 3.83 2.61 -7.97
N ALA A 21 4.15 1.34 -7.71
CA ALA A 21 5.36 0.73 -8.26
C ALA A 21 5.27 0.57 -9.78
N LEU A 22 4.08 0.24 -10.31
CA LEU A 22 3.85 0.18 -11.75
C LEU A 22 3.94 1.57 -12.39
N ASP A 23 3.42 2.62 -11.75
CA ASP A 23 3.55 3.98 -12.27
C ASP A 23 5.02 4.45 -12.24
N LEU A 24 5.75 4.13 -11.18
CA LEU A 24 7.17 4.47 -11.07
C LEU A 24 8.04 3.79 -12.14
N VAL A 25 7.73 2.55 -12.51
CA VAL A 25 8.55 1.74 -13.44
C VAL A 25 8.09 1.87 -14.90
N ALA A 26 6.78 1.94 -15.14
CA ALA A 26 6.18 1.89 -16.48
C ALA A 26 5.36 3.14 -16.83
N GLY A 27 5.13 4.07 -15.90
CA GLY A 27 4.30 5.25 -16.11
C GLY A 27 2.81 4.94 -16.31
N VAL A 28 2.35 3.78 -15.86
CA VAL A 28 0.94 3.35 -15.94
C VAL A 28 0.46 3.05 -14.53
N PRO A 29 -0.71 3.53 -14.08
CA PRO A 29 -1.80 4.15 -14.85
C PRO A 29 -1.81 5.68 -14.89
N PHE A 30 -0.91 6.38 -14.19
CA PHE A 30 -0.99 7.82 -14.00
C PHE A 30 -0.09 8.62 -14.94
N GLY A 31 0.72 7.97 -15.77
CA GLY A 31 1.57 8.63 -16.76
C GLY A 31 2.94 9.02 -16.23
N GLY A 32 3.34 8.57 -15.03
CA GLY A 32 4.60 8.97 -14.41
C GLY A 32 4.66 10.49 -14.13
N VAL A 33 3.52 11.10 -13.82
CA VAL A 33 3.38 12.57 -13.69
C VAL A 33 4.23 13.13 -12.54
N SER A 34 4.41 12.36 -11.47
CA SER A 34 5.21 12.78 -10.32
C SER A 34 5.89 11.61 -9.64
N MET A 35 7.19 11.45 -9.91
CA MET A 35 8.03 10.45 -9.24
C MET A 35 8.03 10.59 -7.71
N ILE A 36 7.89 11.82 -7.20
CA ILE A 36 7.81 12.09 -5.76
C ILE A 36 6.51 11.51 -5.18
N MET A 37 5.40 11.62 -5.91
CA MET A 37 4.12 11.03 -5.51
C MET A 37 4.24 9.51 -5.42
N ASP A 38 4.79 8.87 -6.44
CA ASP A 38 4.91 7.41 -6.48
C ASP A 38 5.74 6.89 -5.31
N ILE A 39 6.90 7.49 -5.07
CA ILE A 39 7.77 7.11 -3.94
C ILE A 39 7.07 7.33 -2.60
N ALA A 40 6.40 8.48 -2.42
CA ALA A 40 5.69 8.77 -1.17
C ALA A 40 4.55 7.76 -0.92
N PHE A 41 3.77 7.42 -1.94
CA PHE A 41 2.69 6.45 -1.81
C PHE A 41 3.20 5.02 -1.60
N ILE A 42 4.31 4.63 -2.22
CA ILE A 42 4.96 3.33 -1.95
C ILE A 42 5.39 3.25 -0.48
N VAL A 43 6.00 4.30 0.07
CA VAL A 43 6.41 4.34 1.48
C VAL A 43 5.19 4.27 2.41
N CYS A 44 4.17 5.11 2.15
CA CYS A 44 2.93 5.11 2.94
C CYS A 44 2.20 3.76 2.90
N ALA A 45 2.15 3.11 1.74
CA ALA A 45 1.54 1.80 1.58
C ALA A 45 2.32 0.72 2.33
N GLY A 46 3.66 0.78 2.33
CA GLY A 46 4.51 -0.08 3.15
C GLY A 46 4.23 0.06 4.64
N VAL A 47 4.14 1.30 5.14
CA VAL A 47 3.80 1.59 6.55
C VAL A 47 2.39 1.08 6.89
N LEU A 48 1.40 1.34 6.03
CA LEU A 48 0.03 0.85 6.22
C LEU A 48 -0.02 -0.68 6.32
N GLY A 49 0.64 -1.38 5.39
CA GLY A 49 0.70 -2.84 5.38
C GLY A 49 1.39 -3.39 6.62
N PHE A 50 2.49 -2.77 7.05
CA PHE A 50 3.19 -3.13 8.29
C PHE A 50 2.28 -2.99 9.51
N LEU A 51 1.64 -1.83 9.70
CA LEU A 51 0.74 -1.59 10.83
C LEU A 51 -0.47 -2.53 10.83
N ALA A 52 -1.09 -2.73 9.66
CA ALA A 52 -2.23 -3.63 9.52
C ALA A 52 -1.83 -5.09 9.85
N TYR A 53 -0.65 -5.52 9.43
CA TYR A 53 -0.11 -6.84 9.75
C TYR A 53 0.21 -7.00 11.23
N THR A 54 0.89 -6.04 11.86
CA THR A 54 1.22 -6.11 13.29
C THR A 54 -0.04 -6.19 14.14
N THR A 55 -1.04 -5.34 13.86
CA THR A 55 -2.32 -5.39 14.56
C THR A 55 -3.09 -6.69 14.28
N PHE A 56 -3.03 -7.24 13.07
CA PHE A 56 -3.63 -8.54 12.77
C PHE A 56 -2.96 -9.68 13.55
N ALA A 57 -1.63 -9.65 13.66
CA ALA A 57 -0.84 -10.64 14.40
C ALA A 57 -1.13 -10.60 15.90
N GLU A 58 -1.37 -9.42 16.48
CA GLU A 58 -1.79 -9.25 17.89
C GLU A 58 -3.20 -9.78 18.17
N GLN A 59 -4.08 -9.74 17.16
CA GLN A 59 -5.45 -10.24 17.27
C GLN A 59 -5.57 -11.76 17.09
N LYS A 60 -4.47 -12.42 16.72
CA LYS A 60 -4.45 -13.85 16.39
C LYS A 60 -4.67 -14.69 17.64
#